data_AF-A0A259ZWC0-F1
#
_entry.id   AF-A0A259ZWC0-F1
#
_cell.length_a   1.000
_cell.length_b   1.000
_cell.length_c   1.000
_cell.angle_alpha   90.00
_cell.angle_beta   90.00
_cell.angle_gamma   90.00
#
_symmetry.space_group_name_H-M   'P 1'
#
loop_
_entity.id
_entity.type
_entity.pdbx_description
1 polymer ?
#
loop_
_entity_poly.entity_id
_entity_poly.type
_entity_poly.pdbx_seq_one_letter_code
_entity_poly.pdbx_strand_id
1 'polypeptide(L)'
;MGNRATAGLAGPIVLLYLGFYASITVITSLVHGMFEPRMNWAEIGLGGALMFSFMVIAGFAACVSAVSMLAASPRFPGIVATPGSSVGRKVESFGATAIAFLVLALAFAGTLPWLGILAPIVAGWACVNTLRIYRSFTLGGRAPAAG
;
A
#
# COMPACT_ATOMS: atom_id res chain seq x y z
N MET A 1 -29.33 -11.94 -15.19
CA MET A 1 -27.98 -11.37 -15.38
C MET A 1 -27.83 -10.21 -14.40
N GLY A 2 -27.23 -10.48 -13.23
CA GLY A 2 -27.13 -9.48 -12.16
C GLY A 2 -26.16 -8.38 -12.55
N ASN A 3 -26.66 -7.15 -12.55
CA ASN A 3 -25.89 -5.92 -12.71
C ASN A 3 -24.86 -5.86 -11.57
N ARG A 4 -23.65 -6.43 -11.78
CA ARG A 4 -22.51 -6.16 -10.90
C ARG A 4 -22.22 -4.68 -11.07
N ALA A 5 -22.75 -3.86 -10.16
CA ALA A 5 -22.38 -2.47 -10.03
C ALA A 5 -20.86 -2.38 -10.21
N THR A 6 -20.43 -1.75 -11.30
CA THR A 6 -19.01 -1.55 -11.59
C THR A 6 -18.44 -0.71 -10.47
N ALA A 7 -17.91 -1.34 -9.42
CA ALA A 7 -17.33 -0.66 -8.28
C ALA A 7 -16.24 0.28 -8.80
N GLY A 8 -16.45 1.59 -8.62
CA GLY A 8 -15.49 2.61 -9.03
C GLY A 8 -14.20 2.49 -8.23
N LEU A 9 -13.09 2.94 -8.80
CA LEU A 9 -11.79 2.98 -8.10
C LEU A 9 -11.79 3.95 -6.92
N ALA A 10 -12.73 4.89 -6.87
CA ALA A 10 -12.83 5.93 -5.85
C ALA A 10 -12.91 5.36 -4.43
N GLY A 11 -13.73 4.33 -4.18
CA GLY A 11 -13.88 3.73 -2.84
C GLY A 11 -12.55 3.18 -2.29
N PRO A 12 -11.88 2.26 -3.01
CA PRO A 12 -10.57 1.75 -2.61
C PRO A 12 -9.49 2.85 -2.52
N ILE A 13 -9.49 3.85 -3.40
CA ILE A 13 -8.54 4.97 -3.32
C ILE A 13 -8.75 5.79 -2.05
N VAL A 14 -10.00 6.16 -1.74
CA VAL A 14 -10.33 6.89 -0.51
C VAL A 14 -9.94 6.07 0.72
N LEU A 15 -10.22 4.76 0.72
CA LEU A 15 -9.84 3.86 1.81
C LEU A 15 -8.32 3.77 1.99
N LEU A 16 -7.56 3.75 0.89
CA LEU A 16 -6.09 3.77 0.91
C LEU A 16 -5.56 5.05 1.56
N TYR A 17 -6.10 6.20 1.17
CA TYR A 17 -5.72 7.50 1.74
C TYR A 17 -6.07 7.59 3.23
N LEU A 18 -7.30 7.21 3.60
CA LEU A 18 -7.74 7.21 5.00
C LEU A 18 -6.89 6.26 5.85
N GLY A 19 -6.65 5.04 5.35
CA GLY A 19 -5.82 4.06 6.06
C GLY A 19 -4.38 4.52 6.22
N PHE A 20 -3.81 5.11 5.16
CA PHE A 20 -2.44 5.61 5.18
C PHE A 20 -2.29 6.75 6.18
N TYR A 21 -3.15 7.75 6.15
CA TYR A 21 -3.07 8.84 7.11
C TYR A 21 -3.37 8.37 8.52
N ALA A 22 -4.39 7.53 8.74
CA ALA A 22 -4.70 7.00 10.07
C ALA A 22 -3.56 6.16 10.67
N SER A 23 -2.79 5.44 9.86
CA SER A 23 -1.65 4.64 10.33
C SER A 23 -0.37 5.47 10.45
N ILE A 24 0.06 6.13 9.37
CA ILE A 24 1.35 6.83 9.34
C ILE A 24 1.35 8.06 10.23
N THR A 25 0.31 8.90 10.21
CA THR A 25 0.32 10.10 11.09
C THR A 25 0.37 9.68 12.55
N VAL A 26 -0.35 8.63 12.93
CA VAL A 26 -0.33 8.09 14.29
C VAL A 26 1.03 7.48 14.65
N ILE A 27 1.65 6.71 13.75
CA ILE A 27 3.00 6.16 13.96
C ILE A 27 4.03 7.28 14.08
N THR A 28 4.00 8.27 13.18
CA THR A 28 4.93 9.40 13.19
C THR A 28 4.77 10.22 14.47
N SER A 29 3.52 10.53 14.89
CA SER A 29 3.25 11.20 16.16
C SER A 29 3.73 10.38 17.37
N LEU A 30 3.55 9.06 17.35
CA LEU A 30 4.00 8.17 18.43
C LEU A 30 5.53 8.11 18.50
N VAL A 31 6.21 7.98 17.37
CA VAL A 31 7.68 8.01 17.29
C VAL A 31 8.22 9.37 17.74
N HIS A 32 7.66 10.47 17.24
CA HIS A 32 8.07 11.80 17.69
C HIS A 32 7.89 11.97 19.19
N GLY A 33 6.71 11.60 19.71
CA GLY A 33 6.45 11.65 21.14
C GLY A 33 7.40 10.77 21.94
N MET A 34 7.80 9.60 21.42
CA MET A 34 8.68 8.65 22.14
C MET A 34 10.07 9.21 22.37
N PHE A 35 10.52 10.06 21.45
CA PHE A 35 11.82 10.70 21.50
C PHE A 35 11.73 12.17 21.97
N GLU A 36 10.54 12.65 22.34
CA GLU A 36 10.35 14.02 22.82
C GLU A 36 10.64 14.09 24.33
N PRO A 37 11.70 14.81 24.78
CA PRO A 37 12.14 14.79 26.18
C PRO A 37 11.12 15.34 27.19
N ARG A 38 10.08 16.00 26.69
CA ARG A 38 9.04 16.68 27.47
C ARG A 38 7.71 15.95 27.49
N MET A 39 7.57 14.83 26.76
CA MET A 39 6.30 14.12 26.68
C MET A 39 6.11 13.25 27.93
N ASN A 40 5.16 13.64 28.77
CA ASN A 40 4.85 12.92 29.99
C ASN A 40 3.99 11.69 29.66
N TRP A 41 4.63 10.54 29.41
CA TRP A 41 3.96 9.28 29.10
C TRP A 41 2.97 8.81 30.19
N ALA A 42 3.11 9.33 31.41
CA ALA A 42 2.15 9.11 32.49
C ALA A 42 0.79 9.81 32.26
N GLU A 43 0.74 10.89 31.47
CA GLU A 43 -0.50 11.64 31.16
C GLU A 43 -1.31 11.04 30.00
N ILE A 44 -0.66 10.36 29.04
CA ILE A 44 -1.35 9.77 27.88
C ILE A 44 -2.32 8.65 28.31
N GLY A 45 -2.10 8.06 29.49
CA GLY A 45 -2.97 7.05 30.08
C GLY A 45 -3.11 5.78 29.22
N LEU A 46 -3.63 4.71 29.82
CA LEU A 46 -3.89 3.46 29.10
C LEU A 46 -4.91 3.67 27.95
N GLY A 47 -5.87 4.58 28.14
CA GLY A 47 -6.91 4.89 27.14
C GLY A 47 -6.37 5.51 25.86
N GLY A 48 -5.41 6.45 25.95
CA GLY A 48 -4.79 7.06 24.77
C GLY A 48 -3.95 6.05 23.99
N ALA A 49 -3.13 5.25 24.68
CA ALA A 49 -2.33 4.19 24.05
C ALA A 49 -3.19 3.15 23.33
N LEU A 50 -4.34 2.76 23.91
CA LEU A 50 -5.29 1.85 23.26
C LEU A 50 -5.90 2.45 22.00
N MET A 51 -6.38 3.71 22.05
CA MET A 51 -6.94 4.38 20.88
C MET A 51 -5.93 4.52 19.74
N PHE A 52 -4.68 4.89 20.04
CA PHE A 52 -3.62 4.94 19.03
C PHE A 52 -3.36 3.57 18.41
N SER A 53 -3.30 2.52 19.23
CA SER A 53 -3.11 1.14 18.75
C SER A 53 -4.26 0.71 17.83
N PHE A 54 -5.51 1.00 18.21
CA PHE A 54 -6.69 0.70 17.38
C PHE A 54 -6.68 1.48 16.06
N MET A 55 -6.32 2.78 16.08
CA MET A 55 -6.23 3.58 14.86
C MET A 55 -5.15 3.07 13.90
N VAL A 56 -4.00 2.66 14.43
CA VAL A 56 -2.93 2.08 13.61
C VAL A 56 -3.39 0.77 12.98
N ILE A 57 -3.98 -0.14 13.76
CA ILE A 57 -4.47 -1.43 13.28
C ILE A 57 -5.57 -1.24 12.24
N ALA A 58 -6.56 -0.38 12.53
CA ALA A 58 -7.65 -0.08 11.60
C ALA A 58 -7.13 0.59 10.32
N GLY A 59 -6.16 1.49 10.44
CA GLY A 59 -5.50 2.15 9.31
C GLY A 59 -4.77 1.14 8.41
N PHE A 60 -4.00 0.22 8.99
CA PHE A 60 -3.36 -0.86 8.25
C PHE A 60 -4.38 -1.80 7.60
N ALA A 61 -5.43 -2.20 8.31
CA ALA A 61 -6.49 -3.03 7.74
C ALA A 61 -7.17 -2.35 6.55
N ALA A 62 -7.43 -1.05 6.64
CA ALA A 62 -7.96 -0.24 5.55
C ALA A 62 -7.02 -0.22 4.35
N CYS A 63 -5.71 0.00 4.55
CA CYS A 63 -4.70 -0.07 3.49
C CYS A 63 -4.65 -1.45 2.82
N VAL A 64 -4.61 -2.53 3.60
CA VAL A 64 -4.58 -3.91 3.08
C VAL A 64 -5.84 -4.23 2.28
N SER A 65 -7.01 -3.84 2.78
CA SER A 65 -8.28 -4.00 2.09
C SER A 65 -8.30 -3.21 0.78
N ALA A 66 -7.90 -1.93 0.81
CA ALA A 66 -7.81 -1.08 -0.37
C ALA A 66 -6.88 -1.67 -1.43
N VAL A 67 -5.66 -2.06 -1.05
CA VAL A 67 -4.69 -2.70 -1.94
C VAL A 67 -5.24 -3.99 -2.53
N SER A 68 -5.93 -4.81 -1.74
CA SER A 68 -6.54 -6.06 -2.21
C SER A 68 -7.63 -5.80 -3.26
N MET A 69 -8.50 -4.81 -3.02
CA MET A 69 -9.55 -4.40 -3.95
C MET A 69 -8.96 -3.82 -5.24
N LEU A 70 -7.93 -2.97 -5.13
CA LEU A 70 -7.22 -2.39 -6.27
C LEU A 70 -6.47 -3.46 -7.09
N ALA A 71 -5.84 -4.42 -6.42
CA ALA A 71 -5.12 -5.51 -7.06
C ALA A 71 -6.05 -6.43 -7.85
N ALA A 72 -7.28 -6.65 -7.36
CA ALA A 72 -8.31 -7.42 -8.05
C ALA A 72 -8.98 -6.65 -9.20
N SER A 73 -8.89 -5.32 -9.22
CA SER A 73 -9.54 -4.50 -10.24
C SER A 73 -8.71 -4.41 -11.53
N PRO A 74 -9.22 -4.84 -12.69
CA PRO A 74 -8.50 -4.72 -13.97
C PRO A 74 -8.34 -3.26 -14.42
N ARG A 75 -9.12 -2.33 -13.86
CA ARG A 75 -9.08 -0.89 -14.20
C ARG A 75 -7.94 -0.14 -13.54
N PHE A 76 -7.40 -0.67 -12.44
CA PHE A 76 -6.30 -0.01 -11.75
C PHE A 76 -4.99 -0.28 -12.52
N PRO A 77 -4.24 0.77 -12.92
CA PRO A 77 -3.09 0.64 -13.80
C PRO A 77 -1.97 -0.17 -13.15
N GLY A 78 -1.21 -0.92 -13.95
CA GLY A 78 -0.06 -1.68 -13.50
C GLY A 78 0.79 -2.17 -14.67
N ILE A 79 2.07 -2.36 -14.42
CA ILE A 79 3.02 -2.90 -15.40
C ILE A 79 3.33 -4.32 -14.93
N VAL A 80 2.51 -5.26 -15.37
CA VAL A 80 2.63 -6.68 -14.98
C VAL A 80 3.40 -7.43 -16.06
N ALA A 81 4.47 -8.10 -15.65
CA ALA A 81 5.12 -9.12 -16.48
C ALA A 81 4.54 -10.51 -16.15
N THR A 82 4.47 -11.36 -17.18
CA THR A 82 4.12 -12.78 -17.06
C THR A 82 5.35 -13.65 -17.33
N PRO A 83 5.35 -14.94 -16.97
CA PRO A 83 6.47 -15.84 -17.24
C PRO A 83 6.88 -15.89 -18.72
N GLY A 84 5.90 -15.83 -19.64
CA GLY A 84 6.12 -15.79 -21.09
C GLY A 84 6.49 -14.42 -21.66
N SER A 85 6.59 -13.38 -20.84
CA SER A 85 7.03 -12.05 -21.29
C SER A 85 8.52 -12.05 -21.65
N SER A 86 8.91 -11.18 -22.58
CA SER A 86 10.32 -10.95 -22.92
C SER A 86 11.15 -10.51 -21.70
N VAL A 87 12.46 -10.74 -21.74
CA VAL A 87 13.37 -10.33 -20.66
C VAL A 87 13.28 -8.82 -20.41
N GLY A 88 13.26 -8.01 -21.48
CA GLY A 88 13.10 -6.55 -21.36
C GLY A 88 11.81 -6.16 -20.62
N ARG A 89 10.68 -6.81 -20.93
CA ARG A 89 9.40 -6.54 -20.26
C ARG A 89 9.40 -6.91 -18.77
N LYS A 90 10.12 -7.97 -18.40
CA LYS A 90 10.33 -8.33 -16.99
C LYS A 90 11.14 -7.25 -16.27
N VAL A 91 12.25 -6.83 -16.86
CA VAL A 91 13.11 -5.76 -16.31
C VAL A 91 12.33 -4.46 -16.13
N GLU A 92 11.52 -4.05 -17.11
CA GLU A 92 10.64 -2.88 -16.98
C GLU A 92 9.67 -2.98 -15.80
N SER A 93 9.00 -4.13 -15.66
CA SER A 93 8.00 -4.37 -14.62
C SER A 93 8.60 -4.36 -13.21
N PHE A 94 9.67 -5.13 -12.99
CA PHE A 94 10.39 -5.16 -11.72
C PHE A 94 11.07 -3.82 -11.43
N GLY A 95 11.71 -3.22 -12.44
CA GLY A 95 12.40 -1.95 -12.35
C GLY A 95 11.47 -0.81 -11.96
N ALA A 96 10.33 -0.65 -12.65
CA ALA A 96 9.34 0.38 -12.30
C ALA A 96 8.80 0.20 -10.87
N THR A 97 8.58 -1.04 -10.45
CA THR A 97 8.13 -1.36 -9.08
C THR A 97 9.20 -1.00 -8.05
N ALA A 98 10.47 -1.32 -8.32
CA ALA A 98 11.60 -0.97 -7.45
C ALA A 98 11.79 0.55 -7.36
N ILE A 99 11.68 1.27 -8.48
CA ILE A 99 11.73 2.74 -8.52
C ILE A 99 10.60 3.35 -7.67
N ALA A 100 9.38 2.82 -7.77
CA ALA A 100 8.27 3.31 -6.94
C ALA A 100 8.55 3.15 -5.43
N PHE A 101 9.13 2.01 -5.00
CA PHE A 101 9.55 1.84 -3.62
C PHE A 101 10.71 2.76 -3.21
N LEU A 102 11.67 2.99 -4.10
CA LEU A 102 12.77 3.92 -3.86
C LEU A 102 12.24 5.35 -3.66
N VAL A 103 11.31 5.80 -4.51
CA VAL A 103 10.66 7.12 -4.38
C VAL A 103 9.93 7.25 -3.04
N LEU A 104 9.24 6.21 -2.59
CA LEU A 104 8.60 6.19 -1.27
C LEU A 104 9.62 6.28 -0.14
N ALA A 105 10.70 5.49 -0.20
CA ALA A 105 11.76 5.55 0.81
C ALA A 105 12.37 6.95 0.91
N LEU A 106 12.63 7.61 -0.22
CA LEU A 106 13.11 8.98 -0.27
C LEU A 106 12.09 9.98 0.31
N ALA A 107 10.80 9.82 -0.02
CA ALA A 107 9.74 10.65 0.55
C ALA A 107 9.67 10.53 2.08
N PHE A 108 9.72 9.31 2.62
CA PHE A 108 9.71 9.07 4.08
C PHE A 108 11.00 9.51 4.78
N ALA A 109 12.14 9.48 4.09
CA ALA A 109 13.39 10.04 4.60
C ALA A 109 13.37 11.59 4.67
N GLY A 110 12.28 12.24 4.27
CA GLY A 110 12.15 13.69 4.28
C GLY A 110 12.89 14.40 3.14
N THR A 111 13.45 13.64 2.19
CA THR A 111 14.17 14.21 1.04
C THR A 111 13.23 14.75 -0.04
N LEU A 112 11.97 14.28 -0.06
CA LEU A 112 10.93 14.72 -1.00
C LEU A 112 9.61 15.02 -0.26
N PRO A 113 9.55 16.08 0.56
CA PRO A 113 8.39 16.36 1.43
C PRO A 113 7.10 16.65 0.64
N TRP A 114 7.22 17.22 -0.56
CA TRP A 114 6.09 17.50 -1.45
C TRP A 114 5.43 16.23 -2.03
N LEU A 115 6.11 15.07 -1.96
CA LEU A 115 5.53 13.78 -2.36
C LEU A 115 4.61 13.16 -1.31
N GLY A 116 4.47 13.76 -0.12
CA GLY A 116 3.63 13.22 0.96
C GLY A 116 2.16 12.99 0.57
N ILE A 117 1.59 13.84 -0.31
CA ILE A 117 0.22 13.67 -0.84
C ILE A 117 0.13 12.53 -1.86
N LEU A 118 1.21 12.25 -2.59
CA LEU A 118 1.25 11.19 -3.60
C LEU A 118 1.69 9.84 -3.02
N ALA A 119 2.31 9.84 -1.84
CA ALA A 119 2.80 8.64 -1.17
C ALA A 119 1.74 7.53 -1.03
N PRO A 120 0.47 7.79 -0.67
CA PRO A 120 -0.55 6.75 -0.61
C PRO A 120 -0.78 6.08 -1.97
N ILE A 121 -0.89 6.85 -3.05
CA ILE A 121 -1.11 6.32 -4.41
C ILE A 121 0.11 5.54 -4.88
N VAL A 122 1.32 6.08 -4.70
CA VAL A 122 2.56 5.40 -5.12
C VAL A 122 2.76 4.10 -4.34
N ALA A 123 2.48 4.10 -3.03
CA ALA A 123 2.51 2.90 -2.19
C ALA A 123 1.47 1.88 -2.62
N GLY A 124 0.22 2.31 -2.81
CA GLY A 124 -0.84 1.44 -3.31
C GLY A 124 -0.49 0.85 -4.67
N TRP A 125 0.04 1.65 -5.59
CA TRP A 125 0.46 1.18 -6.91
C TRP A 125 1.59 0.16 -6.83
N ALA A 126 2.64 0.44 -6.06
CA ALA A 126 3.77 -0.47 -5.88
C ALA A 126 3.31 -1.81 -5.27
N CYS A 127 2.51 -1.77 -4.20
CA CYS A 127 1.96 -2.97 -3.56
C CYS A 127 1.07 -3.78 -4.51
N VAL A 128 0.18 -3.12 -5.26
CA VAL A 128 -0.67 -3.78 -6.26
C VAL A 128 0.19 -4.44 -7.35
N ASN A 129 1.20 -3.74 -7.85
CA ASN A 129 2.05 -4.27 -8.91
C ASN A 129 2.88 -5.48 -8.41
N THR A 130 3.43 -5.40 -7.19
CA THR A 130 4.09 -6.52 -6.52
C THR A 130 3.17 -7.72 -6.38
N LEU A 131 1.92 -7.53 -5.92
CA LEU A 131 0.95 -8.63 -5.80
C LEU A 131 0.64 -9.26 -7.16
N ARG A 132 0.47 -8.46 -8.21
CA ARG A 132 0.17 -8.96 -9.55
C ARG A 132 1.34 -9.74 -10.15
N ILE A 133 2.57 -9.24 -9.98
CA ILE A 133 3.80 -9.94 -10.37
C ILE A 133 3.94 -11.25 -9.58
N TYR A 134 3.78 -11.21 -8.27
CA TYR A 134 3.84 -12.42 -7.44
C TYR A 134 2.82 -13.47 -7.90
N ARG A 135 1.57 -13.08 -8.13
CA ARG A 135 0.53 -13.99 -8.64
C ARG A 135 0.89 -14.54 -10.03
N SER A 136 1.40 -13.72 -10.94
CA SER A 136 1.72 -14.16 -12.31
C SER A 136 2.86 -15.18 -12.33
N PHE A 137 3.89 -15.02 -11.49
CA PHE A 137 5.05 -15.90 -11.46
C PHE A 137 4.90 -17.11 -10.53
N THR A 138 4.16 -16.99 -9.43
CA THR A 138 4.05 -18.06 -8.42
C THR A 138 2.76 -18.87 -8.55
N LEU A 139 1.64 -18.24 -8.92
CA LEU A 139 0.34 -18.92 -9.05
C LEU A 139 0.01 -19.28 -10.50
N GLY A 140 0.50 -18.50 -11.48
CA GLY A 140 0.33 -18.81 -12.91
C GLY A 140 0.98 -20.12 -13.36
N GLY A 141 2.03 -20.58 -12.65
CA GLY A 141 2.68 -21.88 -12.90
C GLY A 141 1.95 -23.08 -12.28
N ARG A 142 0.86 -22.88 -11.53
CA ARG A 142 0.05 -23.95 -10.92
C ARG A 142 -1.21 -24.30 -11.71
N ALA A 143 -1.39 -23.78 -12.93
CA ALA A 143 -2.45 -24.27 -13.80
C ALA A 143 -2.21 -25.78 -14.05
N PRO A 144 -3.18 -26.66 -13.77
CA PRO A 144 -3.00 -28.08 -13.98
C PRO A 144 -2.69 -28.30 -15.46
N ALA A 145 -1.66 -29.12 -15.73
CA ALA A 145 -1.48 -29.69 -17.05
C ALA A 145 -2.78 -30.45 -17.36
N ALA A 146 -3.62 -29.87 -18.21
CA ALA A 146 -4.76 -30.57 -18.76
C ALA A 146 -4.20 -31.72 -19.61
N GLY A 147 -4.26 -32.92 -19.07
CA GLY A 147 -4.11 -34.17 -19.80
C GLY A 147 -5.35 -34.47 -20.63
#